data_AF-A0A6A3NYM8-F1
#
_entry.id   AF-A0A6A3NYM8-F1
#
_cell.length_a   1.000
_cell.length_b   1.000
_cell.length_c   1.000
_cell.angle_alpha   90.00
_cell.angle_beta   90.00
_cell.angle_gamma   90.00
#
_symmetry.space_group_name_H-M   'P 1'
#
loop_
_entity.id
_entity.type
_entity.pdbx_description
1 polymer ?
#
loop_
_entity_poly.entity_id
_entity_poly.type
_entity_poly.pdbx_seq_one_letter_code
_entity_poly.pdbx_strand_id
1 'polypeptide(L)'
;MSLSARTHSATSRSSSNNLVHGGGGSRRYRRVAHTPQVDDTLFGEKNQLLKSRKNDRTLQAGRDIVGMHSSASSNQEGGGHEGKTSFGSQLGRRAGKRVVAKAQLVVVPEDELERIRSETKILTPADIEMLEAKREADQEHQRLTSKARKEHMLKLSEEAAQRAPKSEIEQIFSAEKHEILRRARVLKDQMHDSVKLMKTLGTRAQAFTIRDQQLKVKKELEEEHHVYDEKMNTFMEIERLESLKRQEHRDEVKKQKRYADRKVLEEQIEDRRRQRQKESEIIAQEAQEMLAKIQRQQEEAAEKEKVKALRAQHSMEEIKKFNEDNLLRKQEVQRKIKEEEDQVLAYQQKKAEDLRRREEEEAQRRYEAELRCAKLRSMQEKMANEKAELDELRAKRAAEARERQAREADLALARKQKEEMDELRRARNAQALHRERARVKEATLQQREYESIMVQVESDKARVKAEDGKRKLASMAHRRVLQSQIEEKASSKKLAFVKKQEEGQALKEEFARELAKLEQIRMDEVGELVEAGVNPMYLSEMKALVIEKQIR
;
A
#
# COMPACT_ATOMS: atom_id res chain seq x y z
N MET A 1 -65.85 6.47 -47.99
CA MET A 1 -66.31 5.17 -47.44
C MET A 1 -65.06 4.45 -46.94
N SER A 2 -65.00 3.82 -45.76
CA SER A 2 -66.01 3.70 -44.69
C SER A 2 -65.34 3.13 -43.41
N LEU A 3 -65.58 3.76 -42.26
CA LEU A 3 -65.51 3.23 -40.88
C LEU A 3 -64.11 2.77 -40.35
N SER A 4 -63.58 3.16 -39.18
CA SER A 4 -64.09 3.55 -37.85
C SER A 4 -64.34 2.40 -36.86
N ALA A 5 -63.44 2.24 -35.88
CA ALA A 5 -63.70 1.99 -34.43
C ALA A 5 -62.32 2.01 -33.68
N ARG A 6 -62.09 2.57 -32.47
CA ARG A 6 -62.80 2.51 -31.16
C ARG A 6 -62.76 1.08 -30.55
N THR A 7 -62.49 0.80 -29.26
CA THR A 7 -62.47 1.63 -28.02
C THR A 7 -61.99 0.82 -26.78
N HIS A 8 -61.49 1.49 -25.73
CA HIS A 8 -61.64 1.15 -24.27
C HIS A 8 -61.08 -0.21 -23.75
N SER A 9 -60.86 -0.47 -22.44
CA SER A 9 -60.70 0.35 -21.23
C SER A 9 -60.05 -0.44 -20.07
N ALA A 10 -59.42 0.33 -19.18
CA ALA A 10 -58.86 -0.01 -17.86
C ALA A 10 -59.66 -0.90 -16.88
N THR A 11 -58.91 -1.59 -16.01
CA THR A 11 -59.16 -1.87 -14.57
C THR A 11 -57.82 -2.12 -13.87
N SER A 12 -57.71 -2.20 -12.53
CA SER A 12 -57.82 -1.10 -11.53
C SER A 12 -57.55 -1.65 -10.12
N ARG A 13 -57.04 -0.81 -9.20
CA ARG A 13 -56.91 -1.02 -7.72
C ARG A 13 -55.74 -1.95 -7.30
N SER A 14 -55.12 -1.76 -6.13
CA SER A 14 -55.58 -1.05 -4.92
C SER A 14 -54.54 -0.13 -4.23
N SER A 15 -55.01 1.03 -3.79
CA SER A 15 -54.46 1.85 -2.70
C SER A 15 -54.80 1.20 -1.32
N SER A 16 -54.58 1.73 -0.11
CA SER A 16 -54.28 3.08 0.43
C SER A 16 -54.04 3.04 1.96
N ASN A 17 -53.65 4.20 2.53
CA ASN A 17 -53.96 4.77 3.87
C ASN A 17 -52.79 4.84 4.88
N ASN A 18 -52.62 5.89 5.71
CA ASN A 18 -53.39 7.15 5.88
C ASN A 18 -52.54 8.31 6.46
N LEU A 19 -53.02 9.57 6.34
CA LEU A 19 -52.48 10.78 7.01
C LEU A 19 -52.95 10.84 8.50
N VAL A 20 -52.50 11.75 9.39
CA VAL A 20 -53.06 13.13 9.59
C VAL A 20 -52.43 13.83 10.84
N HIS A 21 -52.01 15.12 10.69
CA HIS A 21 -51.81 16.19 11.72
C HIS A 21 -50.75 15.97 12.85
N GLY A 22 -50.20 17.00 13.52
CA GLY A 22 -50.26 18.47 13.34
C GLY A 22 -49.73 19.22 14.59
N GLY A 23 -49.43 20.53 14.46
CA GLY A 23 -49.17 21.43 15.60
C GLY A 23 -47.71 21.90 15.79
N GLY A 24 -47.49 23.21 15.70
CA GLY A 24 -46.21 23.87 16.05
C GLY A 24 -46.38 24.82 17.24
N GLY A 25 -45.29 25.23 17.90
CA GLY A 25 -45.39 26.17 19.04
C GLY A 25 -44.13 26.33 19.87
N SER A 26 -43.30 27.30 19.48
CA SER A 26 -42.15 27.86 20.21
C SER A 26 -42.27 27.94 21.76
N ARG A 27 -41.17 27.60 22.48
CA ARG A 27 -40.45 28.56 23.37
C ARG A 27 -39.15 27.97 23.97
N ARG A 28 -38.07 28.78 23.97
CA ARG A 28 -36.92 28.66 24.89
C ARG A 28 -37.39 29.19 26.27
N TYR A 29 -36.95 28.70 27.44
CA TYR A 29 -35.58 28.79 27.99
C TYR A 29 -35.43 27.99 29.31
N ARG A 30 -34.16 27.93 29.77
CA ARG A 30 -33.61 27.60 31.12
C ARG A 30 -33.32 26.14 31.48
N ARG A 31 -32.03 25.91 31.78
CA ARG A 31 -31.49 24.82 32.62
C ARG A 31 -31.59 25.21 34.09
N VAL A 32 -31.80 24.23 34.96
CA VAL A 32 -31.08 24.04 36.24
C VAL A 32 -30.72 22.54 36.34
N ALA A 33 -29.63 22.20 37.03
CA ALA A 33 -29.10 20.84 37.17
C ALA A 33 -29.91 20.02 38.24
N HIS A 34 -29.58 18.79 38.65
CA HIS A 34 -28.41 17.91 38.47
C HIS A 34 -28.87 16.45 38.72
N THR A 35 -28.49 15.49 37.87
CA THR A 35 -28.61 14.01 38.06
C THR A 35 -29.91 13.39 38.63
N PRO A 36 -30.59 12.50 37.88
CA PRO A 36 -31.24 11.33 38.48
C PRO A 36 -30.23 10.17 38.54
N GLN A 37 -30.03 9.60 39.75
CA GLN A 37 -29.36 8.30 39.91
C GLN A 37 -30.15 7.21 39.17
N VAL A 38 -29.42 6.35 38.46
CA VAL A 38 -29.92 5.05 37.98
C VAL A 38 -28.97 3.99 38.53
N ASP A 39 -29.55 2.87 38.98
CA ASP A 39 -28.88 1.85 39.76
C ASP A 39 -28.35 0.74 38.82
N ASP A 40 -27.05 0.75 38.54
CA ASP A 40 -26.40 -0.15 37.57
C ASP A 40 -26.10 -1.56 38.14
N THR A 41 -26.67 -1.93 39.30
CA THR A 41 -26.45 -3.24 39.95
C THR A 41 -27.29 -4.39 39.36
N LEU A 42 -28.04 -4.17 38.27
CA LEU A 42 -29.02 -5.14 37.75
C LEU A 42 -28.47 -6.19 36.76
N PHE A 43 -27.22 -6.07 36.27
CA PHE A 43 -26.65 -7.03 35.31
C PHE A 43 -25.17 -7.38 35.54
N GLY A 44 -24.93 -8.34 36.45
CA GLY A 44 -23.87 -9.36 36.38
C GLY A 44 -22.40 -8.92 36.19
N GLU A 45 -21.63 -8.96 37.29
CA GLU A 45 -20.18 -8.76 37.30
C GLU A 45 -19.42 -9.75 36.37
N LYS A 46 -18.53 -9.25 35.51
CA LYS A 46 -17.39 -10.02 34.96
C LYS A 46 -16.13 -9.17 34.74
N ASN A 47 -15.06 -9.61 35.39
CA ASN A 47 -13.64 -9.43 35.01
C ASN A 47 -13.12 -8.02 34.75
N GLN A 48 -12.48 -7.43 35.77
CA GLN A 48 -11.56 -6.30 35.58
C GLN A 48 -10.32 -6.74 34.80
N LEU A 49 -10.06 -6.06 33.68
CA LEU A 49 -8.79 -6.11 32.97
C LEU A 49 -8.43 -4.68 32.54
N LEU A 50 -7.27 -4.19 33.01
CA LEU A 50 -6.26 -3.39 32.31
C LEU A 50 -5.63 -2.23 33.12
N LYS A 51 -4.28 -2.30 33.22
CA LYS A 51 -3.30 -1.20 33.05
C LYS A 51 -3.26 -0.01 34.05
N SER A 52 -2.38 -0.18 35.05
CA SER A 52 -1.13 0.61 35.26
C SER A 52 -1.09 2.12 34.92
N ARG A 53 -0.81 2.95 35.95
CA ARG A 53 0.39 3.83 36.10
C ARG A 53 0.39 4.47 37.50
N LYS A 54 1.32 4.08 38.39
CA LYS A 54 2.61 4.72 38.72
C LYS A 54 2.54 6.02 39.58
N ASN A 55 3.00 5.84 40.83
CA ASN A 55 3.72 6.79 41.70
C ASN A 55 2.93 7.98 42.31
N ASP A 56 2.84 8.07 43.65
CA ASP A 56 3.90 8.78 44.42
C ASP A 56 3.91 8.47 45.94
N ARG A 57 5.11 8.61 46.54
CA ARG A 57 5.48 8.95 47.95
C ARG A 57 4.84 8.32 49.22
N THR A 58 5.67 7.50 49.88
CA THR A 58 6.13 7.58 51.30
C THR A 58 5.13 7.73 52.46
N LEU A 59 5.12 6.76 53.39
CA LEU A 59 5.88 6.80 54.67
C LEU A 59 5.75 5.49 55.50
N GLN A 60 6.60 5.34 56.52
CA GLN A 60 6.48 4.50 57.73
C GLN A 60 6.76 2.97 57.72
N ALA A 61 7.95 2.63 58.26
CA ALA A 61 8.24 1.73 59.40
C ALA A 61 7.86 0.22 59.43
N GLY A 62 8.80 -0.59 59.94
CA GLY A 62 8.68 -2.04 60.26
C GLY A 62 9.42 -2.93 59.23
N ARG A 63 10.44 -3.77 59.54
CA ARG A 63 10.53 -4.91 60.50
C ARG A 63 9.40 -5.93 60.32
N ASP A 64 9.63 -7.22 60.07
CA ASP A 64 10.88 -8.01 59.91
C ASP A 64 10.73 -9.07 58.80
N ILE A 65 11.85 -9.50 58.21
CA ILE A 65 11.90 -10.63 57.26
C ILE A 65 12.60 -11.80 57.95
N VAL A 66 11.86 -12.87 58.25
CA VAL A 66 12.42 -14.22 58.42
C VAL A 66 12.29 -14.93 57.08
N GLY A 67 13.43 -15.28 56.47
CA GLY A 67 13.47 -15.93 55.17
C GLY A 67 13.35 -17.45 55.27
N MET A 68 12.41 -17.99 54.49
CA MET A 68 12.65 -19.06 53.51
C MET A 68 13.55 -20.24 53.94
N HIS A 69 12.95 -21.41 54.16
CA HIS A 69 13.64 -22.70 54.06
C HIS A 69 12.92 -23.59 53.03
N SER A 70 13.71 -24.29 52.23
CA SER A 70 13.28 -25.04 51.05
C SER A 70 12.95 -26.51 51.33
N SER A 71 11.88 -26.99 50.69
CA SER A 71 11.69 -28.35 50.14
C SER A 71 12.18 -29.61 50.89
N ALA A 72 11.18 -30.45 51.22
CA ALA A 72 11.10 -31.89 50.93
C ALA A 72 11.99 -32.91 51.69
N SER A 73 11.35 -33.73 52.56
CA SER A 73 10.98 -35.14 52.24
C SER A 73 10.98 -36.07 53.46
N SER A 74 9.97 -36.95 53.51
CA SER A 74 9.92 -38.31 54.12
C SER A 74 10.37 -38.53 55.58
N ASN A 75 9.39 -38.81 56.44
CA ASN A 75 9.56 -39.66 57.63
C ASN A 75 9.85 -41.11 57.22
N GLN A 76 10.78 -41.80 57.92
CA GLN A 76 10.44 -42.85 58.90
C GLN A 76 11.67 -43.34 59.70
N GLU A 77 11.46 -43.58 60.99
CA GLU A 77 12.13 -44.54 61.89
C GLU A 77 13.68 -44.71 61.97
N GLY A 78 14.19 -44.59 63.20
CA GLY A 78 14.89 -45.71 63.82
C GLY A 78 16.40 -45.60 64.12
N GLY A 79 16.76 -45.55 65.41
CA GLY A 79 17.90 -46.30 65.95
C GLY A 79 19.28 -45.63 66.12
N GLY A 80 19.73 -45.51 67.37
CA GLY A 80 20.94 -46.25 67.81
C GLY A 80 22.35 -45.65 67.66
N HIS A 81 22.83 -45.06 68.76
CA HIS A 81 24.17 -45.24 69.38
C HIS A 81 25.51 -44.71 68.79
N GLU A 82 26.24 -44.03 69.70
CA GLU A 82 27.71 -44.04 69.96
C GLU A 82 28.72 -43.57 68.89
N GLY A 83 29.53 -42.57 69.27
CA GLY A 83 30.76 -42.17 68.57
C GLY A 83 31.48 -41.03 69.32
N LYS A 84 32.54 -41.34 70.08
CA LYS A 84 33.27 -40.41 70.97
C LYS A 84 34.46 -39.72 70.27
N THR A 85 35.11 -38.81 71.03
CA THR A 85 36.33 -38.00 70.78
C THR A 85 36.06 -36.59 70.21
N SER A 86 36.38 -35.44 70.84
CA SER A 86 37.23 -35.03 71.98
C SER A 86 38.74 -34.97 71.74
N PHE A 87 39.29 -33.76 71.53
CA PHE A 87 40.60 -33.31 72.03
C PHE A 87 40.76 -31.78 71.87
N GLY A 88 41.53 -31.15 72.77
CA GLY A 88 41.95 -29.74 72.66
C GLY A 88 41.24 -28.76 73.61
N SER A 89 41.86 -28.10 74.60
CA SER A 89 43.00 -28.33 75.51
C SER A 89 43.32 -26.97 76.15
N GLN A 90 43.84 -26.98 77.39
CA GLN A 90 44.40 -25.86 78.18
C GLN A 90 43.41 -25.04 79.03
N LEU A 91 43.41 -25.17 80.36
CA LEU A 91 44.40 -24.75 81.38
C LEU A 91 44.41 -23.21 81.62
N GLY A 92 44.20 -22.72 82.85
CA GLY A 92 43.76 -23.43 84.05
C GLY A 92 43.89 -22.68 85.37
N ARG A 93 43.31 -23.28 86.42
CA ARG A 93 43.67 -23.23 87.85
C ARG A 93 43.96 -21.84 88.49
N ARG A 94 43.19 -21.51 89.53
CA ARG A 94 43.50 -21.96 90.91
C ARG A 94 42.31 -21.81 91.86
N ALA A 95 42.32 -22.60 92.92
CA ALA A 95 41.27 -22.65 93.94
C ALA A 95 41.61 -21.79 95.16
N GLY A 96 40.59 -21.34 95.88
CA GLY A 96 40.70 -20.72 97.21
C GLY A 96 39.40 -20.95 97.98
N LYS A 97 39.51 -21.45 99.23
CA LYS A 97 38.36 -21.88 100.04
C LYS A 97 38.48 -21.26 101.44
N ARG A 98 37.34 -20.94 102.06
CA ARG A 98 37.09 -20.61 103.48
C ARG A 98 37.22 -19.16 103.98
N VAL A 99 36.09 -18.71 104.55
CA VAL A 99 35.91 -18.19 105.93
C VAL A 99 36.57 -16.85 106.35
N VAL A 100 35.69 -15.86 106.61
CA VAL A 100 35.63 -14.90 107.74
C VAL A 100 36.96 -14.41 108.36
N ALA A 101 37.29 -13.11 108.16
CA ALA A 101 37.32 -12.08 109.24
C ALA A 101 38.01 -10.76 108.84
N LYS A 102 37.33 -9.63 109.15
CA LYS A 102 37.84 -8.25 109.38
C LYS A 102 38.62 -7.52 108.25
N ALA A 103 38.47 -6.19 108.25
CA ALA A 103 38.87 -5.28 107.17
C ALA A 103 40.26 -4.65 107.39
N GLN A 104 40.99 -4.42 106.28
CA GLN A 104 42.09 -3.46 106.15
C GLN A 104 42.10 -2.81 104.75
N LEU A 105 42.84 -1.70 104.65
CA LEU A 105 42.83 -0.64 103.63
C LEU A 105 43.04 -1.08 102.16
N VAL A 106 42.36 -0.42 101.21
CA VAL A 106 42.52 -0.59 99.75
C VAL A 106 43.19 0.64 99.14
N VAL A 107 44.18 0.42 98.26
CA VAL A 107 44.84 1.47 97.45
C VAL A 107 44.29 1.40 96.03
N VAL A 108 43.82 2.53 95.49
CA VAL A 108 43.19 2.62 94.16
C VAL A 108 44.21 3.11 93.13
N PRO A 109 44.45 2.40 92.00
CA PRO A 109 45.39 2.81 90.95
C PRO A 109 44.85 3.97 90.11
N GLU A 110 45.74 4.65 89.37
CA GLU A 110 45.42 5.88 88.64
C GLU A 110 44.37 5.67 87.54
N ASP A 111 44.43 4.58 86.77
CA ASP A 111 43.41 4.21 85.78
C ASP A 111 42.02 4.03 86.41
N GLU A 112 41.98 3.51 87.64
CA GLU A 112 40.73 3.28 88.38
C GLU A 112 40.25 4.58 89.03
N LEU A 113 41.14 5.51 89.38
CA LEU A 113 40.83 6.90 89.74
C LEU A 113 40.31 7.72 88.56
N GLU A 114 40.85 7.56 87.34
CA GLU A 114 40.35 8.22 86.13
C GLU A 114 39.01 7.62 85.69
N ARG A 115 38.85 6.31 85.80
CA ARG A 115 37.58 5.63 85.63
C ARG A 115 36.56 6.15 86.65
N ILE A 116 36.90 6.21 87.94
CA ILE A 116 36.02 6.79 88.97
C ILE A 116 35.72 8.26 88.67
N ARG A 117 36.69 9.09 88.25
CA ARG A 117 36.46 10.50 87.87
C ARG A 117 35.56 10.67 86.64
N SER A 118 35.63 9.77 85.67
CA SER A 118 34.76 9.80 84.49
C SER A 118 33.35 9.24 84.79
N GLU A 119 33.23 8.21 85.62
CA GLU A 119 31.96 7.64 86.10
C GLU A 119 31.25 8.53 87.13
N THR A 120 31.99 9.33 87.93
CA THR A 120 31.42 10.29 88.90
C THR A 120 31.13 11.68 88.31
N LYS A 121 31.47 11.92 87.04
CA LYS A 121 31.08 13.15 86.37
C LYS A 121 29.57 13.12 86.11
N ILE A 122 28.81 13.86 86.94
CA ILE A 122 27.36 14.03 86.78
C ILE A 122 27.09 14.66 85.42
N LEU A 123 26.66 13.84 84.46
CA LEU A 123 26.32 14.30 83.12
C LEU A 123 25.03 15.12 83.19
N THR A 124 25.05 16.32 82.62
CA THR A 124 23.82 17.07 82.40
C THR A 124 23.00 16.39 81.29
N PRO A 125 21.68 16.55 81.22
CA PRO A 125 20.89 15.96 80.13
C PRO A 125 21.42 16.35 78.73
N ALA A 126 21.93 17.57 78.56
CA ALA A 126 22.57 18.03 77.33
C ALA A 126 23.91 17.31 77.01
N ASP A 127 24.69 16.92 78.02
CA ASP A 127 25.91 16.11 77.83
C ASP A 127 25.58 14.67 77.41
N ILE A 128 24.47 14.12 77.92
CA ILE A 128 23.96 12.80 77.53
C ILE A 128 23.52 12.84 76.06
N GLU A 129 22.67 13.81 75.68
CA GLU A 129 22.24 14.01 74.28
C GLU A 129 23.44 14.22 73.33
N MET A 130 24.46 14.99 73.73
CA MET A 130 25.67 15.18 72.93
C MET A 130 26.51 13.91 72.76
N LEU A 131 26.52 13.02 73.75
CA LEU A 131 27.29 11.76 73.72
C LEU A 131 26.52 10.66 72.96
N GLU A 132 25.19 10.67 73.06
CA GLU A 132 24.29 9.87 72.22
C GLU A 132 24.36 10.30 70.76
N ALA A 133 24.26 11.59 70.45
CA ALA A 133 24.38 12.12 69.09
C ALA A 133 25.74 11.79 68.43
N LYS A 134 26.84 11.76 69.19
CA LYS A 134 28.14 11.29 68.69
C LYS A 134 28.15 9.78 68.42
N ARG A 135 27.61 8.97 69.32
CA ARG A 135 27.45 7.52 69.11
C ARG A 135 26.55 7.21 67.92
N GLU A 136 25.48 7.98 67.71
CA GLU A 136 24.61 7.87 66.54
C GLU A 136 25.32 8.28 65.24
N ALA A 137 26.10 9.35 65.26
CA ALA A 137 26.91 9.77 64.10
C ALA A 137 27.94 8.70 63.71
N ASP A 138 28.68 8.14 64.67
CA ASP A 138 29.65 7.06 64.43
C ASP A 138 28.95 5.79 63.92
N GLN A 139 27.79 5.44 64.48
CA GLN A 139 26.97 4.33 64.00
C GLN A 139 26.41 4.58 62.59
N GLU A 140 25.98 5.80 62.25
CA GLU A 140 25.54 6.11 60.88
C GLU A 140 26.70 6.13 59.89
N HIS A 141 27.91 6.55 60.25
CA HIS A 141 29.10 6.38 59.40
C HIS A 141 29.43 4.89 59.14
N GLN A 142 29.33 4.03 60.17
CA GLN A 142 29.47 2.58 60.02
C GLN A 142 28.32 1.96 59.20
N ARG A 143 27.10 2.49 59.32
CA ARG A 143 25.95 2.08 58.49
C ARG A 143 26.10 2.54 57.04
N LEU A 144 26.61 3.74 56.77
CA LEU A 144 26.81 4.25 55.41
C LEU A 144 27.86 3.43 54.66
N THR A 145 29.00 3.14 55.29
CA THR A 145 30.02 2.25 54.70
C THR A 145 29.49 0.83 54.48
N SER A 146 28.64 0.32 55.39
CA SER A 146 27.96 -0.98 55.23
C SER A 146 26.89 -0.97 54.13
N LYS A 147 26.10 0.12 54.00
CA LYS A 147 25.11 0.33 52.95
C LYS A 147 25.79 0.38 51.58
N ALA A 148 26.85 1.17 51.42
CA ALA A 148 27.63 1.26 50.19
C ALA A 148 28.22 -0.10 49.76
N ARG A 149 28.74 -0.91 50.70
CA ARG A 149 29.19 -2.27 50.42
C ARG A 149 28.04 -3.19 49.99
N LYS A 150 26.87 -3.10 50.63
CA LYS A 150 25.67 -3.88 50.25
C LYS A 150 25.18 -3.48 48.85
N GLU A 151 25.08 -2.18 48.55
CA GLU A 151 24.69 -1.67 47.23
C GLU A 151 25.69 -2.08 46.14
N HIS A 152 26.99 -2.04 46.42
CA HIS A 152 28.02 -2.52 45.50
C HIS A 152 27.89 -4.03 45.24
N MET A 153 27.74 -4.85 46.29
CA MET A 153 27.50 -6.28 46.15
C MET A 153 26.20 -6.60 45.40
N LEU A 154 25.15 -5.80 45.61
CA LEU A 154 23.86 -5.97 44.95
C LEU A 154 23.99 -5.65 43.45
N LYS A 155 24.61 -4.54 43.06
CA LYS A 155 24.94 -4.23 41.66
C LYS A 155 25.79 -5.33 41.01
N LEU A 156 26.82 -5.80 41.70
CA LEU A 156 27.71 -6.84 41.19
C LEU A 156 26.96 -8.19 41.04
N SER A 157 25.96 -8.46 41.89
CA SER A 157 25.06 -9.61 41.74
C SER A 157 24.05 -9.45 40.59
N GLU A 158 23.55 -8.24 40.33
CA GLU A 158 22.70 -7.93 39.18
C GLU A 158 23.48 -8.04 37.86
N GLU A 159 24.72 -7.55 37.83
CA GLU A 159 25.65 -7.70 36.70
C GLU A 159 26.00 -9.19 36.46
N ALA A 160 26.26 -9.96 37.52
CA ALA A 160 26.49 -11.40 37.42
C ALA A 160 25.25 -12.15 36.90
N ALA A 161 24.05 -11.77 37.34
CA ALA A 161 22.79 -12.34 36.86
C ALA A 161 22.50 -11.99 35.39
N GLN A 162 22.81 -10.77 34.95
CA GLN A 162 22.69 -10.38 33.54
C GLN A 162 23.75 -11.02 32.64
N ARG A 163 24.93 -11.34 33.18
CA ARG A 163 26.05 -11.97 32.47
C ARG A 163 25.99 -13.50 32.49
N ALA A 164 25.09 -14.10 33.28
CA ALA A 164 24.86 -15.54 33.28
C ALA A 164 24.44 -16.01 31.87
N PRO A 165 24.99 -17.11 31.35
CA PRO A 165 24.58 -17.65 30.07
C PRO A 165 23.12 -18.12 30.12
N LYS A 166 22.34 -17.76 29.10
CA LYS A 166 20.94 -18.17 28.96
C LYS A 166 20.86 -19.69 28.84
N SER A 167 19.80 -20.28 29.40
CA SER A 167 19.53 -21.71 29.28
C SER A 167 19.33 -22.12 27.82
N GLU A 168 19.67 -23.35 27.44
CA GLU A 168 19.52 -23.86 26.05
C GLU A 168 18.10 -23.68 25.52
N ILE A 169 17.09 -23.90 26.37
CA ILE A 169 15.67 -23.67 26.06
C ILE A 169 15.39 -22.19 25.76
N GLU A 170 15.97 -21.28 26.53
CA GLU A 170 15.84 -19.83 26.29
C GLU A 170 16.61 -19.40 25.03
N GLN A 171 17.72 -20.05 24.71
CA GLN A 171 18.46 -19.83 23.47
C GLN A 171 17.61 -20.24 22.27
N ILE A 172 16.98 -21.42 22.28
CA ILE A 172 16.05 -21.90 21.25
C ILE A 172 14.88 -20.92 21.09
N PHE A 173 14.15 -20.58 22.16
CA PHE A 173 13.06 -19.60 22.07
C PHE A 173 13.53 -18.22 21.60
N SER A 174 14.76 -17.81 21.94
CA SER A 174 15.31 -16.55 21.42
C SER A 174 15.62 -16.63 19.92
N ALA A 175 16.14 -17.77 19.44
CA ALA A 175 16.41 -18.01 18.02
C ALA A 175 15.10 -18.04 17.21
N GLU A 176 14.10 -18.80 17.65
CA GLU A 176 12.76 -18.81 17.05
C GLU A 176 12.14 -17.41 17.00
N LYS A 177 12.23 -16.65 18.10
CA LYS A 177 11.77 -15.26 18.15
C LYS A 177 12.53 -14.37 17.17
N HIS A 178 13.84 -14.55 17.04
CA HIS A 178 14.67 -13.83 16.06
C HIS A 178 14.32 -14.21 14.62
N GLU A 179 14.01 -15.48 14.33
CA GLU A 179 13.48 -15.91 13.03
C GLU A 179 12.12 -15.31 12.73
N ILE A 180 11.18 -15.33 13.67
CA ILE A 180 9.85 -14.72 13.52
C ILE A 180 9.99 -13.22 13.22
N LEU A 181 10.87 -12.52 13.96
CA LEU A 181 11.16 -11.11 13.70
C LEU A 181 11.86 -10.88 12.35
N ARG A 182 12.75 -11.78 11.90
CA ARG A 182 13.37 -11.73 10.56
C ARG A 182 12.32 -11.93 9.47
N ARG A 183 11.48 -12.97 9.55
CA ARG A 183 10.37 -13.23 8.62
C ARG A 183 9.39 -12.06 8.57
N ALA A 184 9.03 -11.48 9.73
CA ALA A 184 8.16 -10.32 9.80
C ALA A 184 8.77 -9.05 9.17
N ARG A 185 10.10 -8.87 9.25
CA ARG A 185 10.80 -7.80 8.52
C ARG A 185 10.74 -8.02 7.01
N VAL A 186 11.10 -9.22 6.54
CA VAL A 186 11.03 -9.57 5.11
C VAL A 186 9.62 -9.39 4.56
N LEU A 187 8.57 -9.81 5.28
CA LEU A 187 7.18 -9.59 4.86
C LEU A 187 6.81 -8.11 4.78
N LYS A 188 7.27 -7.26 5.71
CA LYS A 188 7.09 -5.80 5.62
C LYS A 188 7.81 -5.22 4.40
N ASP A 189 9.01 -5.68 4.12
CA ASP A 189 9.81 -5.22 2.99
C ASP A 189 9.11 -5.58 1.66
N GLN A 190 8.61 -6.82 1.55
CA GLN A 190 7.78 -7.27 0.42
C GLN A 190 6.43 -6.54 0.29
N MET A 191 5.92 -5.91 1.35
CA MET A 191 4.70 -5.10 1.29
C MET A 191 4.91 -3.72 0.66
N HIS A 192 6.16 -3.27 0.43
CA HIS A 192 6.44 -2.00 -0.25
C HIS A 192 6.11 -2.11 -1.74
N ASP A 193 5.44 -1.10 -2.31
CA ASP A 193 4.96 -1.15 -3.70
C ASP A 193 6.11 -1.16 -4.71
N SER A 194 7.25 -0.53 -4.40
CA SER A 194 8.49 -0.68 -5.19
C SER A 194 8.95 -2.14 -5.28
N VAL A 195 8.89 -2.91 -4.19
CA VAL A 195 9.29 -4.32 -4.16
C VAL A 195 8.27 -5.19 -4.90
N LYS A 196 6.97 -4.91 -4.76
CA LYS A 196 5.94 -5.59 -5.59
C LYS A 196 6.18 -5.37 -7.09
N LEU A 197 6.50 -4.14 -7.49
CA LEU A 197 6.81 -3.81 -8.88
C LEU A 197 8.05 -4.57 -9.37
N MET A 198 9.14 -4.58 -8.59
CA MET A 198 10.35 -5.36 -8.90
C MET A 198 10.04 -6.85 -9.07
N LYS A 199 9.23 -7.45 -8.18
CA LYS A 199 8.76 -8.84 -8.33
C LYS A 199 7.94 -9.08 -9.59
N THR A 200 7.06 -8.15 -10.01
CA THR A 200 6.31 -8.31 -11.27
C THR A 200 7.22 -8.21 -12.52
N LEU A 201 8.28 -7.41 -12.46
CA LEU A 201 9.29 -7.38 -13.53
C LEU A 201 10.13 -8.67 -13.54
N GLY A 202 10.46 -9.21 -12.37
CA GLY A 202 11.16 -10.48 -12.21
C GLY A 202 10.38 -11.68 -12.76
N THR A 203 9.09 -11.83 -12.42
CA THR A 203 8.26 -12.92 -12.96
C THR A 203 8.04 -12.79 -14.47
N ARG A 204 7.93 -11.57 -15.00
CA ARG A 204 7.88 -11.33 -16.45
C ARG A 204 9.20 -11.72 -17.13
N ALA A 205 10.35 -11.43 -16.53
CA ALA A 205 11.66 -11.81 -17.04
C ALA A 205 11.89 -13.33 -17.02
N GLN A 206 11.42 -14.02 -15.98
CA GLN A 206 11.35 -15.50 -15.94
C GLN A 206 10.50 -16.04 -17.08
N ALA A 207 9.28 -15.51 -17.27
CA ALA A 207 8.37 -15.95 -18.34
C ALA A 207 8.97 -15.77 -19.75
N PHE A 208 9.69 -14.67 -20.01
CA PHE A 208 10.40 -14.47 -21.27
C PHE A 208 11.58 -15.44 -21.44
N THR A 209 12.33 -15.73 -20.38
CA THR A 209 13.43 -16.72 -20.43
C THR A 209 12.90 -18.13 -20.73
N ILE A 210 11.79 -18.53 -20.09
CA ILE A 210 11.13 -19.81 -20.36
C ILE A 210 10.59 -19.85 -21.80
N ARG A 211 10.02 -18.74 -22.30
CA ARG A 211 9.54 -18.64 -23.68
C ARG A 211 10.67 -18.81 -24.70
N ASP A 212 11.84 -18.22 -24.46
CA ASP A 212 13.01 -18.40 -25.34
C ASP A 212 13.48 -19.85 -25.36
N GLN A 213 13.49 -20.53 -24.21
CA GLN A 213 13.80 -21.95 -24.11
C GLN A 213 12.77 -22.80 -24.89
N GLN A 214 11.47 -22.52 -24.72
CA GLN A 214 10.40 -23.18 -25.48
C GLN A 214 10.53 -22.96 -26.99
N LEU A 215 10.94 -21.76 -27.43
CA LEU A 215 11.16 -21.47 -28.84
C LEU A 215 12.38 -22.20 -29.42
N LYS A 216 13.42 -22.48 -28.62
CA LYS A 216 14.55 -23.32 -29.04
C LYS A 216 14.13 -24.78 -29.17
N VAL A 217 13.54 -25.35 -28.11
CA VAL A 217 13.02 -26.73 -28.10
C VAL A 217 12.02 -26.96 -29.24
N LYS A 218 11.16 -25.98 -29.52
CA LYS A 218 10.22 -26.06 -30.64
C LYS A 218 10.94 -26.14 -31.99
N LYS A 219 12.00 -25.36 -32.22
CA LYS A 219 12.78 -25.40 -33.47
C LYS A 219 13.52 -26.72 -33.63
N GLU A 220 14.17 -27.18 -32.57
CA GLU A 220 14.86 -28.49 -32.54
C GLU A 220 13.87 -29.61 -32.90
N LEU A 221 12.66 -29.58 -32.34
CA LEU A 221 11.59 -30.53 -32.67
C LEU A 221 11.07 -30.39 -34.11
N GLU A 222 10.92 -29.16 -34.63
CA GLU A 222 10.57 -28.92 -36.04
C GLU A 222 11.64 -29.44 -37.01
N GLU A 223 12.92 -29.32 -36.66
CA GLU A 223 14.06 -29.89 -37.41
C GLU A 223 14.07 -31.43 -37.35
N GLU A 224 13.83 -32.03 -36.18
CA GLU A 224 13.68 -33.49 -36.04
C GLU A 224 12.51 -34.05 -36.86
N HIS A 225 11.35 -33.36 -36.84
CA HIS A 225 10.21 -33.72 -37.66
C HIS A 225 10.50 -33.61 -39.16
N HIS A 226 11.16 -32.54 -39.61
CA HIS A 226 11.57 -32.39 -41.01
C HIS A 226 12.47 -33.55 -41.46
N VAL A 227 13.48 -33.91 -40.66
CA VAL A 227 14.38 -35.03 -40.94
C VAL A 227 13.63 -36.38 -40.94
N TYR A 228 12.58 -36.54 -40.12
CA TYR A 228 11.73 -37.72 -40.15
C TYR A 228 10.87 -37.77 -41.42
N ASP A 229 10.26 -36.66 -41.81
CA ASP A 229 9.43 -36.56 -43.02
C ASP A 229 10.25 -36.77 -44.30
N GLU A 230 11.47 -36.23 -44.37
CA GLU A 230 12.43 -36.53 -45.45
C GLU A 230 12.73 -38.03 -45.54
N LYS A 231 13.02 -38.69 -44.40
CA LYS A 231 13.23 -40.15 -44.37
C LYS A 231 11.98 -40.89 -44.86
N MET A 232 10.78 -40.50 -44.41
CA MET A 232 9.53 -41.12 -44.85
C MET A 232 9.30 -40.94 -46.36
N ASN A 233 9.57 -39.75 -46.90
CA ASN A 233 9.50 -39.48 -48.34
C ASN A 233 10.49 -40.35 -49.12
N THR A 234 11.72 -40.56 -48.63
CA THR A 234 12.66 -41.48 -49.28
C THR A 234 12.20 -42.94 -49.24
N PHE A 235 11.58 -43.40 -48.15
CA PHE A 235 11.01 -44.75 -48.08
C PHE A 235 9.83 -44.93 -49.05
N MET A 236 8.93 -43.95 -49.15
CA MET A 236 7.82 -43.99 -50.11
C MET A 236 8.32 -43.98 -51.57
N GLU A 237 9.37 -43.21 -51.88
CA GLU A 237 9.96 -43.21 -53.22
C GLU A 237 10.67 -44.53 -53.54
N ILE A 238 11.36 -45.15 -52.56
CA ILE A 238 11.92 -46.51 -52.72
C ILE A 238 10.81 -47.52 -53.03
N GLU A 239 9.71 -47.52 -52.27
CA GLU A 239 8.58 -48.43 -52.54
C GLU A 239 7.95 -48.18 -53.92
N ARG A 240 7.80 -46.91 -54.32
CA ARG A 240 7.30 -46.53 -55.65
C ARG A 240 8.20 -47.05 -56.76
N LEU A 241 9.52 -46.86 -56.63
CA LEU A 241 10.51 -47.33 -57.60
C LEU A 241 10.59 -48.86 -57.63
N GLU A 242 10.45 -49.55 -56.50
CA GLU A 242 10.34 -51.01 -56.48
C GLU A 242 9.07 -51.50 -57.16
N SER A 243 7.93 -50.85 -56.93
CA SER A 243 6.67 -51.19 -57.60
C SER A 243 6.77 -51.03 -59.12
N LEU A 244 7.39 -49.95 -59.58
CA LEU A 244 7.71 -49.73 -61.00
C LEU A 244 8.63 -50.82 -61.55
N LYS A 245 9.74 -51.14 -60.88
CA LYS A 245 10.65 -52.25 -61.29
C LYS A 245 9.93 -53.61 -61.37
N ARG A 246 9.03 -53.91 -60.42
CA ARG A 246 8.20 -55.13 -60.44
C ARG A 246 7.24 -55.13 -61.64
N GLN A 247 6.72 -53.98 -62.05
CA GLN A 247 5.88 -53.85 -63.25
C GLN A 247 6.72 -53.96 -64.53
N GLU A 248 7.85 -53.27 -64.62
CA GLU A 248 8.80 -53.38 -65.74
C GLU A 248 9.20 -54.82 -65.98
N HIS A 249 9.63 -55.55 -64.94
CA HIS A 249 9.94 -56.98 -65.04
C HIS A 249 8.76 -57.83 -65.55
N ARG A 250 7.51 -57.53 -65.13
CA ARG A 250 6.31 -58.22 -65.67
C ARG A 250 6.11 -57.92 -67.16
N ASP A 251 6.33 -56.68 -67.58
CA ASP A 251 6.15 -56.27 -68.97
C ASP A 251 7.31 -56.71 -69.87
N GLU A 252 8.52 -56.84 -69.34
CA GLU A 252 9.65 -57.53 -69.96
C GLU A 252 9.36 -59.01 -70.17
N VAL A 253 8.86 -59.72 -69.16
CA VAL A 253 8.44 -61.13 -69.33
C VAL A 253 7.33 -61.27 -70.38
N LYS A 254 6.34 -60.35 -70.42
CA LYS A 254 5.33 -60.32 -71.51
C LYS A 254 5.96 -60.00 -72.88
N LYS A 255 6.99 -59.16 -72.94
CA LYS A 255 7.73 -58.80 -74.17
C LYS A 255 8.55 -59.99 -74.67
N GLN A 256 9.25 -60.70 -73.78
CA GLN A 256 9.96 -61.93 -74.08
C GLN A 256 9.01 -63.03 -74.58
N LYS A 257 7.86 -63.24 -73.93
CA LYS A 257 6.81 -64.15 -74.42
C LYS A 257 6.35 -63.76 -75.83
N ARG A 258 5.98 -62.50 -76.07
CA ARG A 258 5.61 -62.01 -77.41
C ARG A 258 6.70 -62.23 -78.46
N TYR A 259 7.98 -62.11 -78.12
CA TYR A 259 9.08 -62.44 -79.05
C TYR A 259 9.19 -63.94 -79.31
N ALA A 260 9.05 -64.79 -78.30
CA ALA A 260 9.03 -66.24 -78.47
C ALA A 260 7.84 -66.69 -79.33
N ASP A 261 6.64 -66.20 -79.01
CA ASP A 261 5.41 -66.46 -79.78
C ASP A 261 5.56 -65.99 -81.24
N ARG A 262 6.13 -64.80 -81.46
CA ARG A 262 6.43 -64.29 -82.81
C ARG A 262 7.42 -65.19 -83.55
N LYS A 263 8.49 -65.65 -82.90
CA LYS A 263 9.47 -66.56 -83.50
C LYS A 263 8.83 -67.90 -83.90
N VAL A 264 7.97 -68.46 -83.05
CA VAL A 264 7.21 -69.67 -83.36
C VAL A 264 6.27 -69.45 -84.57
N LEU A 265 5.63 -68.28 -84.67
CA LEU A 265 4.81 -67.93 -85.85
C LEU A 265 5.65 -67.72 -87.11
N GLU A 266 6.83 -67.10 -87.00
CA GLU A 266 7.79 -66.96 -88.11
C GLU A 266 8.22 -68.35 -88.62
N GLU A 267 8.61 -69.26 -87.73
CA GLU A 267 8.94 -70.66 -88.04
C GLU A 267 7.76 -71.40 -88.70
N GLN A 268 6.54 -71.27 -88.17
CA GLN A 268 5.33 -71.85 -88.79
C GLN A 268 4.98 -71.26 -90.16
N ILE A 269 5.30 -69.99 -90.41
CA ILE A 269 5.10 -69.33 -91.70
C ILE A 269 6.15 -69.82 -92.71
N GLU A 270 7.40 -69.98 -92.28
CA GLU A 270 8.45 -70.62 -93.09
C GLU A 270 8.09 -72.05 -93.44
N ASP A 271 7.64 -72.87 -92.49
CA ASP A 271 7.25 -74.25 -92.75
C ASP A 271 6.02 -74.35 -93.65
N ARG A 272 5.00 -73.49 -93.46
CA ARG A 272 3.88 -73.38 -94.42
C ARG A 272 4.29 -72.80 -95.77
N ARG A 273 5.42 -72.08 -95.87
CA ARG A 273 5.99 -71.64 -97.15
C ARG A 273 6.74 -72.79 -97.83
N ARG A 274 7.52 -73.57 -97.09
CA ARG A 274 8.19 -74.81 -97.55
C ARG A 274 7.17 -75.85 -98.01
N GLN A 275 6.06 -76.02 -97.28
CA GLN A 275 4.94 -76.89 -97.67
C GLN A 275 4.30 -76.41 -98.97
N ARG A 276 3.89 -75.13 -99.05
CA ARG A 276 3.33 -74.57 -100.30
C ARG A 276 4.30 -74.61 -101.47
N GLN A 277 5.61 -74.51 -101.24
CA GLN A 277 6.62 -74.71 -102.29
C GLN A 277 6.59 -76.15 -102.80
N LYS A 278 6.65 -77.15 -101.91
CA LYS A 278 6.51 -78.58 -102.28
C LYS A 278 5.17 -78.88 -102.97
N GLU A 279 4.06 -78.33 -102.48
CA GLU A 279 2.75 -78.43 -103.12
C GLU A 279 2.76 -77.80 -104.52
N SER A 280 3.39 -76.63 -104.69
CA SER A 280 3.52 -76.00 -106.01
C SER A 280 4.46 -76.76 -106.95
N GLU A 281 5.48 -77.46 -106.43
CA GLU A 281 6.34 -78.36 -107.20
C GLU A 281 5.56 -79.61 -107.65
N ILE A 282 4.72 -80.19 -106.78
CA ILE A 282 3.81 -81.30 -107.12
C ILE A 282 2.78 -80.84 -108.16
N ILE A 283 2.11 -79.70 -107.94
CA ILE A 283 1.16 -79.13 -108.90
C ILE A 283 1.85 -78.79 -110.23
N ALA A 284 3.11 -78.36 -110.23
CA ALA A 284 3.87 -78.13 -111.46
C ALA A 284 4.19 -79.44 -112.20
N GLN A 285 4.50 -80.53 -111.49
CA GLN A 285 4.66 -81.87 -112.07
C GLN A 285 3.33 -82.39 -112.64
N GLU A 286 2.25 -82.33 -111.86
CA GLU A 286 0.88 -82.69 -112.30
C GLU A 286 0.42 -81.82 -113.48
N ALA A 287 0.76 -80.53 -113.51
CA ALA A 287 0.45 -79.63 -114.61
C ALA A 287 1.29 -79.92 -115.85
N GLN A 288 2.54 -80.35 -115.72
CA GLN A 288 3.33 -80.87 -116.87
C GLN A 288 2.71 -82.15 -117.42
N GLU A 289 2.30 -83.09 -116.57
CA GLU A 289 1.55 -84.27 -117.00
C GLU A 289 0.20 -83.92 -117.63
N MET A 290 -0.52 -82.94 -117.08
CA MET A 290 -1.79 -82.46 -117.61
C MET A 290 -1.59 -81.76 -118.95
N LEU A 291 -0.57 -80.93 -119.11
CA LEU A 291 -0.22 -80.30 -120.39
C LEU A 291 0.13 -81.35 -121.45
N ALA A 292 0.85 -82.42 -121.09
CA ALA A 292 1.10 -83.55 -121.99
C ALA A 292 -0.20 -84.30 -122.38
N LYS A 293 -1.18 -84.41 -121.47
CA LYS A 293 -2.53 -84.94 -121.76
C LYS A 293 -3.35 -83.98 -122.62
N ILE A 294 -3.28 -82.66 -122.36
CA ILE A 294 -3.96 -81.61 -123.11
C ILE A 294 -3.40 -81.48 -124.52
N GLN A 295 -2.08 -81.60 -124.74
CA GLN A 295 -1.49 -81.58 -126.07
C GLN A 295 -2.06 -82.70 -126.95
N ARG A 296 -2.12 -83.94 -126.43
CA ARG A 296 -2.79 -85.07 -127.09
C ARG A 296 -4.27 -84.77 -127.41
N GLN A 297 -4.99 -84.16 -126.47
CA GLN A 297 -6.40 -83.77 -126.68
C GLN A 297 -6.58 -82.56 -127.61
N GLN A 298 -5.61 -81.65 -127.70
CA GLN A 298 -5.63 -80.49 -128.59
C GLN A 298 -5.31 -80.90 -130.03
N GLU A 299 -4.46 -81.90 -130.24
CA GLU A 299 -4.32 -82.58 -131.53
C GLU A 299 -5.69 -83.15 -131.96
N GLU A 300 -6.37 -83.91 -131.10
CA GLU A 300 -7.74 -84.42 -131.35
C GLU A 300 -8.84 -83.33 -131.43
N ALA A 301 -8.59 -82.10 -130.96
CA ALA A 301 -9.59 -81.02 -130.91
C ALA A 301 -9.39 -79.97 -132.01
N ALA A 302 -8.16 -79.75 -132.48
CA ALA A 302 -7.87 -78.93 -133.66
C ALA A 302 -8.44 -79.57 -134.94
N GLU A 303 -8.60 -80.90 -134.95
CA GLU A 303 -9.41 -81.61 -135.95
C GLU A 303 -10.90 -81.24 -135.90
N LYS A 304 -11.42 -80.92 -134.71
CA LYS A 304 -12.85 -80.63 -134.46
C LYS A 304 -13.21 -79.15 -134.56
N GLU A 305 -12.34 -78.22 -134.16
CA GLU A 305 -12.67 -76.78 -134.12
C GLU A 305 -12.72 -76.12 -135.50
N LYS A 306 -11.97 -76.64 -136.48
CA LYS A 306 -12.08 -76.27 -137.91
C LYS A 306 -13.52 -76.35 -138.44
N VAL A 307 -14.38 -77.14 -137.79
CA VAL A 307 -15.81 -77.32 -138.12
C VAL A 307 -16.72 -76.20 -137.55
N LYS A 308 -16.27 -75.42 -136.55
CA LYS A 308 -17.16 -74.60 -135.71
C LYS A 308 -17.06 -73.08 -135.92
N ALA A 309 -15.90 -72.54 -136.26
CA ALA A 309 -15.65 -71.08 -136.33
C ALA A 309 -16.55 -70.33 -137.34
N LEU A 310 -17.10 -71.04 -138.33
CA LEU A 310 -17.98 -70.54 -139.39
C LEU A 310 -19.35 -69.98 -138.94
N ARG A 311 -19.64 -69.86 -137.63
CA ARG A 311 -21.00 -69.59 -137.11
C ARG A 311 -21.23 -68.30 -136.28
N ALA A 312 -20.21 -67.59 -135.79
CA ALA A 312 -20.38 -66.73 -134.59
C ALA A 312 -20.36 -65.19 -134.77
N GLN A 313 -19.95 -64.62 -135.91
CA GLN A 313 -19.61 -63.18 -136.02
C GLN A 313 -20.80 -62.17 -136.07
N HIS A 314 -21.99 -62.51 -135.57
CA HIS A 314 -23.25 -61.89 -136.03
C HIS A 314 -24.03 -61.01 -135.00
N SER A 315 -23.53 -60.68 -133.79
CA SER A 315 -24.48 -60.33 -132.69
C SER A 315 -24.12 -59.26 -131.61
N MET A 316 -23.20 -58.30 -131.79
CA MET A 316 -22.61 -57.57 -130.62
C MET A 316 -22.87 -56.05 -130.45
N GLU A 317 -23.57 -55.36 -131.35
CA GLU A 317 -23.40 -53.90 -131.50
C GLU A 317 -24.35 -52.98 -130.67
N GLU A 318 -25.26 -53.51 -129.84
CA GLU A 318 -26.50 -52.78 -129.48
C GLU A 318 -26.53 -52.00 -128.13
N ILE A 319 -25.58 -52.17 -127.19
CA ILE A 319 -25.85 -51.94 -125.74
C ILE A 319 -25.52 -50.54 -125.13
N LYS A 320 -24.72 -49.68 -125.77
CA LYS A 320 -23.91 -48.63 -125.07
C LYS A 320 -24.58 -47.35 -124.49
N LYS A 321 -25.90 -47.14 -124.49
CA LYS A 321 -26.51 -45.78 -124.42
C LYS A 321 -27.10 -45.25 -123.08
N PHE A 322 -26.94 -45.91 -121.92
CA PHE A 322 -27.87 -45.72 -120.77
C PHE A 322 -27.40 -44.87 -119.54
N ASN A 323 -26.17 -44.35 -119.46
CA ASN A 323 -25.53 -44.09 -118.14
C ASN A 323 -25.42 -42.64 -117.57
N GLU A 324 -25.93 -41.58 -118.22
CA GLU A 324 -25.43 -40.20 -117.93
C GLU A 324 -26.20 -39.34 -116.88
N ASP A 325 -27.43 -39.65 -116.49
CA ASP A 325 -28.35 -38.69 -115.81
C ASP A 325 -28.15 -38.42 -114.29
N ASN A 326 -27.28 -39.14 -113.56
CA ASN A 326 -27.47 -39.33 -112.10
C ASN A 326 -26.76 -38.32 -111.16
N LEU A 327 -26.19 -37.20 -111.65
CA LEU A 327 -25.17 -36.43 -110.91
C LEU A 327 -25.66 -35.23 -110.06
N LEU A 328 -26.82 -34.61 -110.37
CA LEU A 328 -27.11 -33.22 -109.98
C LEU A 328 -27.63 -32.94 -108.55
N ARG A 329 -28.04 -33.94 -107.75
CA ARG A 329 -28.90 -33.73 -106.55
C ARG A 329 -28.22 -33.36 -105.21
N LYS A 330 -26.90 -33.13 -105.14
CA LYS A 330 -26.15 -33.17 -103.84
C LYS A 330 -25.73 -31.84 -103.18
N GLN A 331 -26.08 -30.67 -103.70
CA GLN A 331 -25.41 -29.41 -103.29
C GLN A 331 -26.14 -28.49 -102.26
N GLU A 332 -27.39 -28.75 -101.88
CA GLU A 332 -28.22 -27.73 -101.17
C GLU A 332 -28.12 -27.71 -99.63
N VAL A 333 -27.55 -28.73 -98.98
CA VAL A 333 -27.73 -28.97 -97.53
C VAL A 333 -26.84 -28.09 -96.62
N GLN A 334 -25.74 -27.51 -97.11
CA GLN A 334 -24.68 -26.97 -96.24
C GLN A 334 -24.89 -25.54 -95.67
N ARG A 335 -25.98 -24.83 -95.99
CA ARG A 335 -26.12 -23.38 -95.64
C ARG A 335 -26.71 -23.06 -94.25
N LYS A 336 -27.25 -24.03 -93.50
CA LYS A 336 -28.13 -23.75 -92.32
C LYS A 336 -27.50 -23.80 -90.92
N ILE A 337 -26.19 -24.00 -90.78
CA ILE A 337 -25.54 -24.32 -89.49
C ILE A 337 -24.82 -23.11 -88.83
N LYS A 338 -24.81 -21.92 -89.45
CA LYS A 338 -23.94 -20.80 -89.05
C LYS A 338 -24.60 -19.66 -88.24
N GLU A 339 -25.84 -19.84 -87.74
CA GLU A 339 -26.63 -18.74 -87.17
C GLU A 339 -26.93 -18.86 -85.66
N GLU A 340 -26.47 -19.91 -84.97
CA GLU A 340 -26.89 -20.24 -83.59
C GLU A 340 -25.85 -19.96 -82.47
N GLU A 341 -24.63 -19.48 -82.77
CA GLU A 341 -23.52 -19.43 -81.79
C GLU A 341 -23.32 -18.07 -81.06
N ASP A 342 -24.02 -16.99 -81.45
CA ASP A 342 -23.72 -15.61 -80.99
C ASP A 342 -24.46 -15.13 -79.71
N GLN A 343 -25.28 -15.95 -79.03
CA GLN A 343 -26.23 -15.46 -77.99
C GLN A 343 -25.89 -15.74 -76.51
N VAL A 344 -24.75 -16.38 -76.17
CA VAL A 344 -24.51 -16.89 -74.79
C VAL A 344 -23.53 -16.05 -73.94
N LEU A 345 -22.82 -15.06 -74.52
CA LEU A 345 -21.68 -14.38 -73.87
C LEU A 345 -22.00 -13.14 -73.01
N ALA A 346 -23.25 -12.64 -72.95
CA ALA A 346 -23.55 -11.29 -72.44
C ALA A 346 -24.05 -11.19 -70.98
N TYR A 347 -24.31 -12.29 -70.26
CA TYR A 347 -25.08 -12.26 -69.00
C TYR A 347 -24.26 -12.30 -67.68
N GLN A 348 -22.99 -12.72 -67.71
CA GLN A 348 -22.25 -13.05 -66.46
C GLN A 348 -21.43 -11.89 -65.85
N GLN A 349 -21.36 -10.72 -66.50
CA GLN A 349 -20.44 -9.63 -66.08
C GLN A 349 -21.07 -8.50 -65.23
N LYS A 350 -22.37 -8.57 -64.85
CA LYS A 350 -23.10 -7.44 -64.23
C LYS A 350 -23.63 -7.65 -62.80
N LYS A 351 -23.12 -8.64 -62.04
CA LYS A 351 -23.67 -8.97 -60.70
C LYS A 351 -22.67 -9.01 -59.53
N ALA A 352 -21.41 -8.63 -59.76
CA ALA A 352 -20.34 -8.80 -58.77
C ALA A 352 -19.92 -7.52 -58.01
N GLU A 353 -20.36 -6.32 -58.43
CA GLU A 353 -19.78 -5.05 -57.94
C GLU A 353 -20.58 -4.35 -56.83
N ASP A 354 -21.89 -4.63 -56.67
CA ASP A 354 -22.78 -3.91 -55.74
C ASP A 354 -22.66 -4.31 -54.25
N LEU A 355 -21.82 -5.30 -53.90
CA LEU A 355 -21.74 -5.85 -52.54
C LEU A 355 -20.55 -5.36 -51.70
N ARG A 356 -19.64 -4.53 -52.23
CA ARG A 356 -18.46 -4.03 -51.48
C ARG A 356 -18.55 -2.59 -50.96
N ARG A 357 -19.68 -1.89 -51.15
CA ARG A 357 -19.78 -0.43 -50.92
C ARG A 357 -20.75 -0.01 -49.80
N ARG A 358 -21.00 -0.87 -48.80
CA ARG A 358 -21.96 -0.58 -47.70
C ARG A 358 -21.49 -0.90 -46.28
N GLU A 359 -20.27 -1.39 -46.08
CA GLU A 359 -19.77 -1.78 -44.74
C GLU A 359 -18.75 -0.80 -44.13
N GLU A 360 -18.35 0.27 -44.83
CA GLU A 360 -17.26 1.16 -44.39
C GLU A 360 -17.70 2.52 -43.81
N GLU A 361 -19.00 2.87 -43.84
CA GLU A 361 -19.48 4.22 -43.47
C GLU A 361 -20.05 4.38 -42.03
N GLU A 362 -20.36 3.31 -41.29
CA GLU A 362 -20.96 3.42 -39.94
C GLU A 362 -19.97 3.54 -38.77
N ALA A 363 -18.66 3.49 -39.02
CA ALA A 363 -17.63 3.55 -37.97
C ALA A 363 -17.38 4.95 -37.38
N GLN A 364 -17.85 6.04 -38.02
CA GLN A 364 -17.42 7.42 -37.69
C GLN A 364 -18.32 8.20 -36.71
N ARG A 365 -19.48 7.66 -36.28
CA ARG A 365 -20.40 8.34 -35.33
C ARG A 365 -20.00 8.26 -33.84
N ARG A 366 -18.75 7.92 -33.50
CA ARG A 366 -18.25 7.88 -32.11
C ARG A 366 -17.50 9.13 -31.64
N TYR A 367 -17.53 10.21 -32.42
CA TYR A 367 -16.82 11.47 -32.13
C TYR A 367 -17.67 12.51 -31.33
N GLU A 368 -18.95 12.24 -31.07
CA GLU A 368 -19.86 13.20 -30.39
C GLU A 368 -19.73 13.23 -28.85
N ALA A 369 -18.80 12.45 -28.28
CA ALA A 369 -18.68 12.25 -26.83
C ALA A 369 -17.86 13.31 -26.07
N GLU A 370 -17.14 14.21 -26.74
CA GLU A 370 -16.16 15.11 -26.07
C GLU A 370 -16.62 16.56 -25.79
N LEU A 371 -17.79 17.00 -26.28
CA LEU A 371 -18.16 18.44 -26.28
C LEU A 371 -19.16 18.88 -25.19
N ARG A 372 -19.07 18.37 -23.96
CA ARG A 372 -19.91 18.84 -22.82
C ARG A 372 -19.18 19.18 -21.50
N CYS A 373 -17.85 19.09 -21.43
CA CYS A 373 -17.10 19.35 -20.19
C CYS A 373 -16.57 20.80 -20.00
N ALA A 374 -16.97 21.78 -20.83
CA ALA A 374 -16.21 23.04 -20.98
C ALA A 374 -16.95 24.38 -20.77
N LYS A 375 -18.20 24.41 -20.26
CA LYS A 375 -18.93 25.69 -20.08
C LYS A 375 -19.62 25.88 -18.71
N LEU A 376 -18.97 26.74 -17.90
CA LEU A 376 -19.55 27.67 -16.91
C LEU A 376 -20.11 27.01 -15.62
N ARG A 377 -19.51 27.07 -14.43
CA ARG A 377 -18.27 27.74 -13.93
C ARG A 377 -18.14 29.26 -14.06
N SER A 378 -19.21 30.00 -14.41
CA SER A 378 -19.21 31.48 -14.40
C SER A 378 -20.49 32.10 -13.79
N MET A 379 -21.16 31.40 -12.88
CA MET A 379 -22.41 31.87 -12.24
C MET A 379 -22.25 32.13 -10.73
N GLN A 380 -21.03 32.07 -10.19
CA GLN A 380 -20.73 32.22 -8.76
C GLN A 380 -20.32 33.64 -8.31
N GLU A 381 -20.35 34.66 -9.19
CA GLU A 381 -19.60 35.91 -8.96
C GLU A 381 -20.44 37.21 -9.00
N LYS A 382 -21.77 37.16 -8.77
CA LYS A 382 -22.64 38.36 -8.83
C LYS A 382 -23.61 38.60 -7.66
N MET A 383 -23.50 37.87 -6.54
CA MET A 383 -24.42 37.98 -5.38
C MET A 383 -23.78 38.62 -4.13
N ALA A 384 -22.87 39.58 -4.30
CA ALA A 384 -22.03 40.10 -3.19
C ALA A 384 -22.21 41.59 -2.83
N ASN A 385 -23.12 42.33 -3.48
CA ASN A 385 -23.20 43.81 -3.42
C ASN A 385 -24.54 44.37 -2.87
N GLU A 386 -24.96 43.99 -1.66
CA GLU A 386 -26.22 44.49 -1.03
C GLU A 386 -26.05 44.95 0.44
N LYS A 387 -24.89 45.52 0.81
CA LYS A 387 -24.58 45.81 2.23
C LYS A 387 -24.08 47.24 2.55
N ALA A 388 -24.44 48.23 1.74
CA ALA A 388 -23.84 49.57 1.77
C ALA A 388 -24.77 50.76 2.15
N GLU A 389 -26.05 50.53 2.50
CA GLU A 389 -27.08 51.60 2.47
C GLU A 389 -27.73 51.99 3.82
N LEU A 390 -27.10 51.76 4.98
CA LEU A 390 -27.76 51.95 6.30
C LEU A 390 -26.96 52.71 7.39
N ASP A 391 -26.34 53.87 7.10
CA ASP A 391 -25.54 54.59 8.12
C ASP A 391 -25.56 56.15 8.11
N GLU A 392 -26.59 56.82 7.57
CA GLU A 392 -26.54 58.29 7.31
C GLU A 392 -27.44 59.24 8.17
N LEU A 393 -28.26 58.76 9.12
CA LEU A 393 -29.35 59.57 9.72
C LEU A 393 -29.30 59.78 11.27
N ARG A 394 -28.25 60.42 11.84
CA ARG A 394 -28.18 60.67 13.30
C ARG A 394 -27.74 62.08 13.79
N ALA A 395 -27.40 63.05 12.94
CA ALA A 395 -26.38 64.06 13.32
C ALA A 395 -26.77 65.53 13.74
N LYS A 396 -28.03 66.03 13.80
CA LYS A 396 -28.26 67.50 13.65
C LYS A 396 -29.32 68.31 14.49
N ARG A 397 -29.63 68.09 15.79
CA ARG A 397 -30.72 68.91 16.47
C ARG A 397 -30.67 69.42 17.94
N ALA A 398 -29.65 69.22 18.77
CA ALA A 398 -29.80 69.35 20.24
C ALA A 398 -29.23 70.63 20.95
N ALA A 399 -29.33 71.83 20.37
CA ALA A 399 -28.45 72.95 20.73
C ALA A 399 -28.90 73.95 21.85
N GLU A 400 -29.91 74.81 21.63
CA GLU A 400 -30.03 76.10 22.37
C GLU A 400 -31.43 76.46 22.92
N ALA A 401 -31.48 77.15 24.07
CA ALA A 401 -32.66 77.87 24.60
C ALA A 401 -32.32 78.88 25.74
N ARG A 402 -31.52 79.90 25.41
CA ARG A 402 -31.02 81.00 26.27
C ARG A 402 -32.03 82.16 26.48
N GLU A 403 -31.97 83.11 27.44
CA GLU A 403 -31.21 83.36 28.70
C GLU A 403 -31.51 84.83 29.12
N ARG A 404 -32.37 85.16 30.13
CA ARG A 404 -32.89 86.57 30.27
C ARG A 404 -33.03 87.31 31.64
N GLN A 405 -33.97 86.99 32.55
CA GLN A 405 -34.66 88.05 33.34
C GLN A 405 -34.16 88.34 34.78
N ALA A 406 -33.87 89.63 35.07
CA ALA A 406 -33.49 90.26 36.36
C ALA A 406 -33.52 91.82 36.24
N ARG A 407 -33.57 92.63 37.34
CA ARG A 407 -32.86 93.96 37.51
C ARG A 407 -33.22 94.96 38.68
N GLU A 408 -34.25 94.78 39.52
CA GLU A 408 -34.85 95.92 40.28
C GLU A 408 -34.89 95.69 41.83
N ALA A 409 -34.46 96.52 42.80
CA ALA A 409 -33.91 97.90 42.95
C ALA A 409 -34.90 99.03 43.43
N ASP A 410 -34.63 99.98 44.35
CA ASP A 410 -33.47 100.17 45.27
C ASP A 410 -33.65 101.18 46.45
N LEU A 411 -34.30 102.35 46.25
CA LEU A 411 -33.75 103.66 46.72
C LEU A 411 -33.91 104.19 48.19
N ALA A 412 -34.88 103.77 49.01
CA ALA A 412 -35.48 104.62 50.07
C ALA A 412 -34.75 104.78 51.44
N LEU A 413 -33.43 105.07 51.47
CA LEU A 413 -32.54 104.71 52.59
C LEU A 413 -32.01 105.79 53.57
N ALA A 414 -32.32 107.09 53.41
CA ALA A 414 -31.36 108.15 53.78
C ALA A 414 -31.29 108.72 55.23
N ARG A 415 -32.36 108.77 56.05
CA ARG A 415 -32.38 109.62 57.28
C ARG A 415 -32.22 108.94 58.64
N LYS A 416 -32.50 107.64 58.77
CA LYS A 416 -32.18 106.89 60.01
C LYS A 416 -30.67 106.98 60.35
N GLN A 417 -29.87 107.13 59.31
CA GLN A 417 -28.41 107.18 59.22
C GLN A 417 -27.64 108.23 60.06
N LYS A 418 -28.21 108.95 61.06
CA LYS A 418 -27.45 110.00 61.78
C LYS A 418 -27.36 109.86 63.30
N GLU A 419 -28.45 109.62 64.02
CA GLU A 419 -28.36 109.24 65.44
C GLU A 419 -27.87 107.80 65.59
N GLU A 420 -28.23 106.94 64.62
CA GLU A 420 -27.53 105.70 64.35
C GLU A 420 -26.00 105.91 64.33
N MET A 421 -25.44 107.04 63.87
CA MET A 421 -23.99 107.20 63.70
C MET A 421 -23.17 107.32 64.98
N ASP A 422 -23.68 107.96 66.05
CA ASP A 422 -22.91 108.17 67.28
C ASP A 422 -23.09 107.02 68.29
N GLU A 423 -24.26 106.39 68.32
CA GLU A 423 -24.38 105.05 68.91
C GLU A 423 -23.61 104.02 68.10
N LEU A 424 -23.66 104.06 66.75
CA LEU A 424 -22.71 103.32 65.92
C LEU A 424 -21.29 103.74 66.25
N ARG A 425 -20.94 104.92 66.75
CA ARG A 425 -19.54 105.29 67.03
C ARG A 425 -19.02 104.60 68.29
N ARG A 426 -19.80 104.59 69.38
CA ARG A 426 -19.45 103.83 70.59
C ARG A 426 -19.56 102.32 70.36
N ALA A 427 -20.61 101.88 69.67
CA ALA A 427 -20.77 100.49 69.25
C ALA A 427 -19.67 100.07 68.26
N ARG A 428 -19.23 100.91 67.32
CA ARG A 428 -18.08 100.67 66.42
C ARG A 428 -16.79 100.54 67.21
N ASN A 429 -16.56 101.33 68.26
CA ASN A 429 -15.35 101.21 69.08
C ASN A 429 -15.36 99.91 69.93
N ALA A 430 -16.50 99.58 70.55
CA ALA A 430 -16.65 98.31 71.29
C ALA A 430 -16.62 97.09 70.34
N GLN A 431 -17.28 97.18 69.19
CA GLN A 431 -17.25 96.19 68.12
C GLN A 431 -15.88 96.11 67.45
N ALA A 432 -15.09 97.19 67.40
CA ALA A 432 -13.71 97.18 66.92
C ALA A 432 -12.84 96.41 67.90
N LEU A 433 -12.88 96.71 69.20
CA LEU A 433 -12.14 95.93 70.22
C LEU A 433 -12.60 94.47 70.30
N HIS A 434 -13.89 94.20 70.11
CA HIS A 434 -14.41 92.84 70.00
C HIS A 434 -13.96 92.15 68.70
N ARG A 435 -13.95 92.85 67.55
CA ARG A 435 -13.43 92.33 66.27
C ARG A 435 -11.93 92.12 66.32
N GLU A 436 -11.16 92.97 67.00
CA GLU A 436 -9.72 92.81 67.24
C GLU A 436 -9.48 91.53 68.06
N ARG A 437 -10.15 91.38 69.21
CA ARG A 437 -10.05 90.16 70.04
C ARG A 437 -10.56 88.90 69.33
N ALA A 438 -11.63 89.02 68.52
CA ALA A 438 -12.14 87.93 67.71
C ALA A 438 -11.13 87.55 66.62
N ARG A 439 -10.62 88.52 65.84
CA ARG A 439 -9.57 88.32 64.83
C ARG A 439 -8.31 87.71 65.40
N VAL A 440 -7.87 88.12 66.59
CA VAL A 440 -6.70 87.51 67.25
C VAL A 440 -6.99 86.06 67.63
N LYS A 441 -8.14 85.76 68.24
CA LYS A 441 -8.54 84.38 68.56
C LYS A 441 -8.68 83.52 67.29
N GLU A 442 -9.34 84.05 66.27
CA GLU A 442 -9.55 83.43 64.97
C GLU A 442 -8.22 83.19 64.25
N ALA A 443 -7.29 84.16 64.25
CA ALA A 443 -5.94 83.96 63.73
C ALA A 443 -5.16 82.89 64.51
N THR A 444 -5.26 82.83 65.85
CA THR A 444 -4.60 81.75 66.62
C THR A 444 -5.26 80.38 66.42
N LEU A 445 -6.57 80.32 66.13
CA LEU A 445 -7.25 79.09 65.75
C LEU A 445 -6.84 78.66 64.33
N GLN A 446 -6.87 79.58 63.36
CA GLN A 446 -6.41 79.35 61.99
C GLN A 446 -4.93 78.94 61.94
N GLN A 447 -4.06 79.49 62.80
CA GLN A 447 -2.67 79.04 62.93
C GLN A 447 -2.57 77.60 63.42
N ARG A 448 -3.31 77.23 64.48
CA ARG A 448 -3.32 75.84 65.00
C ARG A 448 -3.97 74.86 64.02
N GLU A 449 -5.02 75.26 63.33
CA GLU A 449 -5.66 74.50 62.27
C GLU A 449 -4.70 74.32 61.08
N TYR A 450 -4.00 75.39 60.67
CA TYR A 450 -2.97 75.33 59.64
C TYR A 450 -1.81 74.41 60.04
N GLU A 451 -1.27 74.53 61.26
CA GLU A 451 -0.23 73.64 61.79
C GLU A 451 -0.69 72.17 61.80
N SER A 452 -1.92 71.91 62.27
CA SER A 452 -2.54 70.57 62.25
C SER A 452 -2.69 70.03 60.82
N ILE A 453 -3.20 70.84 59.89
CA ILE A 453 -3.34 70.49 58.47
C ILE A 453 -1.96 70.25 57.84
N MET A 454 -0.94 71.04 58.17
CA MET A 454 0.42 70.88 57.64
C MET A 454 1.05 69.58 58.14
N VAL A 455 0.92 69.24 59.42
CA VAL A 455 1.35 67.93 59.96
C VAL A 455 0.61 66.77 59.28
N GLN A 456 -0.70 66.90 59.04
CA GLN A 456 -1.47 65.89 58.31
C GLN A 456 -0.97 65.75 56.86
N VAL A 457 -0.78 66.86 56.14
CA VAL A 457 -0.27 66.91 54.77
C VAL A 457 1.15 66.36 54.66
N GLU A 458 2.02 66.58 55.66
CA GLU A 458 3.35 65.97 55.71
C GLU A 458 3.28 64.47 55.96
N SER A 459 2.41 64.02 56.86
CA SER A 459 2.16 62.58 57.12
C SER A 459 1.61 61.87 55.87
N ASP A 460 0.72 62.52 55.12
CA ASP A 460 0.17 62.01 53.88
C ASP A 460 1.20 62.02 52.75
N LYS A 461 2.00 63.08 52.62
CA LYS A 461 3.15 63.09 51.68
C LYS A 461 4.13 61.97 51.99
N ALA A 462 4.41 61.67 53.26
CA ALA A 462 5.27 60.57 53.67
C ALA A 462 4.63 59.20 53.33
N ARG A 463 3.34 59.02 53.62
CA ARG A 463 2.56 57.83 53.29
C ARG A 463 2.54 57.55 51.78
N VAL A 464 2.20 58.55 50.96
CA VAL A 464 2.17 58.44 49.50
C VAL A 464 3.58 58.14 48.94
N LYS A 465 4.63 58.81 49.42
CA LYS A 465 6.02 58.49 49.03
C LYS A 465 6.40 57.04 49.36
N ALA A 466 5.99 56.52 50.51
CA ALA A 466 6.24 55.14 50.91
C ALA A 466 5.46 54.13 50.05
N GLU A 467 4.19 54.41 49.74
CA GLU A 467 3.38 53.60 48.82
C GLU A 467 3.94 53.61 47.39
N ASP A 468 4.34 54.77 46.87
CA ASP A 468 4.99 54.87 45.56
C ASP A 468 6.34 54.16 45.52
N GLY A 469 7.11 54.19 46.61
CA GLY A 469 8.32 53.39 46.78
C GLY A 469 8.02 51.89 46.67
N LYS A 470 7.02 51.40 47.40
CA LYS A 470 6.56 49.99 47.35
C LYS A 470 6.05 49.62 45.95
N ARG A 471 5.25 50.48 45.30
CA ARG A 471 4.75 50.28 43.92
C ARG A 471 5.89 50.23 42.90
N LYS A 472 6.91 51.09 43.01
CA LYS A 472 8.11 51.06 42.17
C LYS A 472 8.89 49.76 42.35
N LEU A 473 9.12 49.33 43.59
CA LEU A 473 9.79 48.04 43.88
C LEU A 473 9.01 46.85 43.31
N ALA A 474 7.69 46.80 43.51
CA ALA A 474 6.83 45.76 42.96
C ALA A 474 6.82 45.76 41.42
N SER A 475 6.79 46.95 40.80
CA SER A 475 6.88 47.11 39.34
C SER A 475 8.23 46.62 38.79
N MET A 476 9.35 46.91 39.47
CA MET A 476 10.66 46.37 39.09
C MET A 476 10.74 44.85 39.26
N ALA A 477 10.17 44.28 40.33
CA ALA A 477 10.11 42.84 40.54
C ALA A 477 9.29 42.16 39.41
N HIS A 478 8.11 42.70 39.10
CA HIS A 478 7.28 42.24 37.99
C HIS A 478 8.01 42.34 36.64
N ARG A 479 8.73 43.44 36.38
CA ARG A 479 9.57 43.61 35.19
C ARG A 479 10.65 42.53 35.07
N ARG A 480 11.33 42.17 36.16
CA ARG A 480 12.34 41.09 36.17
C ARG A 480 11.70 39.74 35.85
N VAL A 481 10.53 39.44 36.42
CA VAL A 481 9.77 38.21 36.10
C VAL A 481 9.38 38.18 34.63
N LEU A 482 8.88 39.29 34.06
CA LEU A 482 8.57 39.38 32.62
C LEU A 482 9.81 39.18 31.74
N GLN A 483 10.98 39.73 32.12
CA GLN A 483 12.22 39.51 31.39
C GLN A 483 12.63 38.02 31.41
N SER A 484 12.61 37.38 32.58
CA SER A 484 12.83 35.93 32.73
C SER A 484 11.87 35.11 31.87
N GLN A 485 10.57 35.43 31.87
CA GLN A 485 9.57 34.75 31.03
C GLN A 485 9.80 34.97 29.53
N ILE A 486 10.27 36.15 29.11
CA ILE A 486 10.63 36.43 27.71
C ILE A 486 11.85 35.59 27.30
N GLU A 487 12.86 35.50 28.17
CA GLU A 487 14.08 34.71 27.94
C GLU A 487 13.78 33.20 27.89
N GLU A 488 13.00 32.66 28.83
CA GLU A 488 12.53 31.27 28.82
C GLU A 488 11.68 30.95 27.58
N LYS A 489 10.80 31.87 27.17
CA LYS A 489 9.98 31.70 25.95
C LYS A 489 10.83 31.79 24.68
N ALA A 490 11.90 32.60 24.69
CA ALA A 490 12.85 32.69 23.59
C ALA A 490 13.74 31.45 23.49
N SER A 491 14.25 30.92 24.62
CA SER A 491 15.02 29.67 24.65
C SER A 491 14.14 28.47 24.25
N SER A 492 12.91 28.39 24.76
CA SER A 492 11.94 27.37 24.38
C SER A 492 11.61 27.40 22.88
N LYS A 493 11.44 28.59 22.29
CA LYS A 493 11.28 28.75 20.84
C LYS A 493 12.50 28.28 20.04
N LYS A 494 13.72 28.62 20.49
CA LYS A 494 14.97 28.15 19.87
C LYS A 494 15.07 26.62 19.93
N LEU A 495 14.81 26.02 21.09
CA LEU A 495 14.82 24.57 21.28
C LEU A 495 13.75 23.87 20.42
N ALA A 496 12.54 24.42 20.33
CA ALA A 496 11.49 23.88 19.45
C ALA A 496 11.85 23.99 17.96
N PHE A 497 12.54 25.06 17.55
CA PHE A 497 13.04 25.22 16.19
C PHE A 497 14.16 24.21 15.88
N VAL A 498 15.12 24.04 16.79
CA VAL A 498 16.20 23.04 16.67
C VAL A 498 15.59 21.63 16.58
N LYS A 499 14.69 21.26 17.50
CA LYS A 499 13.98 19.96 17.43
C LYS A 499 13.26 19.75 16.10
N LYS A 500 12.58 20.76 15.57
CA LYS A 500 11.93 20.67 14.26
C LYS A 500 12.95 20.50 13.11
N GLN A 501 14.15 21.07 13.22
CA GLN A 501 15.23 20.82 12.26
C GLN A 501 15.83 19.42 12.42
N GLU A 502 16.04 18.95 13.65
CA GLU A 502 16.50 17.59 13.97
C GLU A 502 15.49 16.55 13.48
N GLU A 503 14.20 16.73 13.73
CA GLU A 503 13.09 15.92 13.17
C GLU A 503 13.11 15.94 11.63
N GLY A 504 13.31 17.11 11.02
CA GLY A 504 13.42 17.26 9.57
C GLY A 504 14.70 16.67 8.95
N GLN A 505 15.77 16.53 9.73
CA GLN A 505 17.00 15.83 9.34
C GLN A 505 16.83 14.32 9.53
N ALA A 506 16.29 13.88 10.66
CA ALA A 506 15.98 12.49 10.96
C ALA A 506 15.04 11.89 9.90
N LEU A 507 13.97 12.59 9.50
CA LEU A 507 13.08 12.14 8.42
C LEU A 507 13.80 12.00 7.07
N LYS A 508 14.78 12.87 6.76
CA LYS A 508 15.60 12.74 5.55
C LYS A 508 16.57 11.56 5.64
N GLU A 509 17.17 11.33 6.81
CA GLU A 509 18.02 10.18 7.05
C GLU A 509 17.24 8.86 7.01
N GLU A 510 16.04 8.81 7.59
CA GLU A 510 15.13 7.66 7.52
C GLU A 510 14.76 7.37 6.06
N PHE A 511 14.33 8.38 5.30
CA PHE A 511 14.05 8.24 3.87
C PHE A 511 15.28 7.78 3.05
N ALA A 512 16.48 8.31 3.35
CA ALA A 512 17.71 7.88 2.70
C ALA A 512 18.10 6.43 3.06
N ARG A 513 17.88 6.00 4.31
CA ARG A 513 18.09 4.62 4.76
C ARG A 513 17.06 3.67 4.12
N GLU A 514 15.81 4.09 3.97
CA GLU A 514 14.78 3.31 3.28
C GLU A 514 15.09 3.17 1.78
N LEU A 515 15.53 4.24 1.11
CA LEU A 515 16.02 4.19 -0.27
C LEU A 515 17.20 3.24 -0.43
N ALA A 516 18.24 3.37 0.40
CA ALA A 516 19.41 2.49 0.37
C ALA A 516 19.03 1.02 0.62
N LYS A 517 18.07 0.77 1.52
CA LYS A 517 17.55 -0.57 1.80
C LYS A 517 16.76 -1.14 0.61
N LEU A 518 15.91 -0.35 -0.02
CA LEU A 518 15.17 -0.76 -1.21
C LEU A 518 16.10 -1.01 -2.40
N GLU A 519 17.20 -0.26 -2.52
CA GLU A 519 18.23 -0.51 -3.51
C GLU A 519 19.02 -1.80 -3.22
N GLN A 520 19.34 -2.10 -1.96
CA GLN A 520 19.91 -3.41 -1.59
C GLN A 520 18.96 -4.55 -1.99
N ILE A 521 17.68 -4.46 -1.61
CA ILE A 521 16.65 -5.45 -1.99
C ILE A 521 16.56 -5.59 -3.52
N ARG A 522 16.66 -4.49 -4.28
CA ARG A 522 16.71 -4.53 -5.75
C ARG A 522 17.91 -5.30 -6.28
N MET A 523 19.10 -5.10 -5.70
CA MET A 523 20.30 -5.82 -6.13
C MET A 523 20.22 -7.30 -5.74
N ASP A 524 19.70 -7.61 -4.56
CA ASP A 524 19.47 -8.98 -4.08
C ASP A 524 18.46 -9.72 -4.97
N GLU A 525 17.27 -9.16 -5.21
CA GLU A 525 16.25 -9.78 -6.08
C GLU A 525 16.75 -9.94 -7.54
N VAL A 526 17.54 -8.99 -8.06
CA VAL A 526 18.18 -9.12 -9.37
C VAL A 526 19.25 -10.22 -9.36
N GLY A 527 19.99 -10.38 -8.25
CA GLY A 527 20.96 -11.45 -8.04
C GLY A 527 20.30 -12.83 -8.03
N GLU A 528 19.28 -13.01 -7.19
CA GLU A 528 18.47 -14.24 -7.10
C GLU A 528 17.92 -14.66 -8.47
N LEU A 529 17.46 -13.71 -9.29
CA LEU A 529 16.96 -13.99 -10.65
C LEU A 529 18.07 -14.41 -11.62
N VAL A 530 19.27 -13.82 -11.54
CA VAL A 530 20.42 -14.24 -12.34
C VAL A 530 20.90 -15.63 -11.92
N GLU A 531 20.94 -15.93 -10.62
CA GLU A 531 21.27 -17.25 -10.08
C GLU A 531 20.23 -18.31 -10.48
N ALA A 532 18.95 -17.94 -10.54
CA ALA A 532 17.87 -18.78 -11.08
C ALA A 532 17.91 -18.96 -12.61
N GLY A 533 18.94 -18.44 -13.30
CA GLY A 533 19.14 -18.63 -14.74
C GLY A 533 18.28 -17.74 -15.64
N VAL A 534 17.68 -16.67 -15.11
CA VAL A 534 16.92 -15.69 -15.91
C VAL A 534 17.87 -14.91 -16.82
N ASN A 535 17.50 -14.77 -18.10
CA ASN A 535 18.32 -14.06 -19.07
C ASN A 535 18.49 -12.57 -18.63
N PRO A 536 19.74 -12.09 -18.43
CA PRO A 536 19.99 -10.75 -17.88
C PRO A 536 19.47 -9.61 -18.78
N MET A 537 19.20 -9.87 -20.07
CA MET A 537 18.56 -8.91 -20.97
C MET A 537 17.17 -8.50 -20.48
N TYR A 538 16.37 -9.43 -19.95
CA TYR A 538 15.01 -9.16 -19.47
C TYR A 538 14.98 -8.53 -18.07
N LEU A 539 16.11 -8.53 -17.36
CA LEU A 539 16.28 -7.84 -16.07
C LEU A 539 16.70 -6.36 -16.23
N SER A 540 16.89 -5.87 -17.46
CA SER A 540 17.28 -4.49 -17.76
C SER A 540 16.31 -3.45 -17.17
N GLU A 541 15.00 -3.63 -17.35
CA GLU A 541 13.98 -2.73 -16.80
C GLU A 541 13.98 -2.71 -15.26
N MET A 542 14.23 -3.85 -14.61
CA MET A 542 14.35 -3.95 -13.14
C MET A 542 15.64 -3.31 -12.64
N LYS A 543 16.74 -3.43 -13.39
CA LYS A 543 18.02 -2.75 -13.12
C LYS A 543 17.97 -1.23 -13.35
N ALA A 544 17.08 -0.75 -14.22
CA ALA A 544 16.90 0.68 -14.53
C ALA A 544 15.80 1.35 -13.67
N LEU A 545 15.16 0.63 -12.76
CA LEU A 545 14.03 1.11 -11.97
C LEU A 545 14.47 2.19 -10.97
N VAL A 546 14.00 3.42 -11.16
CA VAL A 546 14.27 4.57 -10.28
C VAL A 546 13.35 4.53 -9.06
N ILE A 547 13.84 3.94 -7.97
CA ILE A 547 13.09 3.72 -6.72
C ILE A 547 12.54 5.03 -6.15
N GLU A 548 13.31 6.13 -6.18
CA GLU A 548 12.90 7.44 -5.65
C GLU A 548 11.57 7.96 -6.22
N LYS A 549 11.23 7.60 -7.47
CA LYS A 549 10.00 8.03 -8.14
C LYS A 549 8.77 7.22 -7.73
N GLN A 550 8.96 6.10 -7.04
CA GLN A 550 7.90 5.15 -6.64
C GLN A 550 7.50 5.27 -5.16
N ILE A 551 8.13 6.18 -4.40
CA ILE A 551 7.81 6.48 -2.98
C ILE A 551 7.06 7.84 -2.85
N ARG A 552 6.90 8.57 -3.96
CA ARG A 552 6.08 9.80 -4.04
C ARG A 552 4.64 9.48 -4.42
#